data_AF-A0ABD2YFU4-F1
#
_entry.id   AF-A0ABD2YFU4-F1
#
_cell.length_a   1.000
_cell.length_b   1.000
_cell.length_c   1.000
_cell.angle_alpha   90.00
_cell.angle_beta   90.00
_cell.angle_gamma   90.00
#
_symmetry.space_group_name_H-M   'P 1'
#
loop_
_entity.id
_entity.type
_entity.pdbx_description
1 polymer ?
#
loop_
_entity_poly.entity_id
_entity_poly.type
_entity_poly.pdbx_seq_one_letter_code
_entity_poly.pdbx_strand_id
1 'polypeptide(L)'
;MNVDNLVYLSRFLERWAEWGDLSDIYSDCQRMAFPLIPPWEFAMDVSRLRNVACYTSHSTCPNALVQPFLHDHNNLSFPHLMLFAMENIPPLREICLDYGVADKWTGKLPIWN
;
A
#
# COMPACT_ATOMS: atom_id res chain seq x y z
N MET A 1 3.89 -18.24 15.18
CA MET A 1 3.41 -17.59 13.94
C MET A 1 4.62 -17.37 13.05
N ASN A 2 4.53 -17.69 11.76
CA ASN A 2 5.64 -17.42 10.83
C ASN A 2 5.57 -15.93 10.44
N VAL A 3 6.58 -15.15 10.85
CA VAL A 3 6.64 -13.69 10.63
C VAL A 3 6.69 -13.36 9.13
N ASP A 4 7.15 -14.31 8.32
CA ASP A 4 7.26 -14.19 6.86
C ASP A 4 5.89 -14.12 6.14
N ASN A 5 4.81 -14.55 6.80
CA ASN A 5 3.46 -14.61 6.22
C ASN A 5 2.60 -13.39 6.58
N LEU A 6 3.19 -12.36 7.19
CA LEU A 6 2.50 -11.14 7.55
C LEU A 6 2.49 -10.13 6.40
N VAL A 7 1.40 -9.39 6.27
CA VAL A 7 1.26 -8.30 5.30
C VAL A 7 1.67 -6.99 5.98
N TYR A 8 2.65 -6.30 5.40
CA TYR A 8 3.18 -5.04 5.90
C TYR A 8 2.75 -3.89 4.99
N LEU A 9 2.21 -2.82 5.57
CA LEU A 9 1.78 -1.65 4.82
C LEU A 9 2.95 -0.96 4.10
N SER A 10 4.13 -0.95 4.73
CA SER A 10 5.37 -0.38 4.18
C SER A 10 5.86 -1.03 2.89
N ARG A 11 5.31 -2.19 2.50
CA ARG A 11 5.67 -2.86 1.24
C ARG A 11 4.88 -2.34 0.04
N PHE A 12 3.74 -1.68 0.25
CA PHE A 12 2.98 -1.11 -0.85
C PHE A 12 3.65 0.16 -1.36
N LEU A 13 3.86 0.25 -2.67
CA LEU A 13 4.42 1.44 -3.31
C LEU A 13 3.44 2.61 -3.26
N GLU A 14 3.99 3.83 -3.13
CA GLU A 14 3.24 5.10 -3.15
C GLU A 14 2.77 5.49 -4.57
N ARG A 15 2.13 4.57 -5.28
CA ARG A 15 1.66 4.76 -6.66
C ARG A 15 0.54 5.77 -6.80
N TRP A 16 -0.10 6.16 -5.69
CA TRP A 16 -1.04 7.29 -5.66
C TRP A 16 -0.42 8.57 -6.22
N ALA A 17 0.91 8.70 -6.15
CA ALA A 17 1.60 9.90 -6.61
C ALA A 17 1.67 9.99 -8.15
N GLU A 18 1.46 8.90 -8.88
CA GLU A 18 1.28 8.91 -10.34
C GLU A 18 -0.12 9.45 -10.73
N TRP A 19 -1.09 9.36 -9.83
CA TRP A 19 -2.46 9.76 -10.06
C TRP A 19 -2.68 11.26 -9.76
N GLY A 20 -3.21 12.00 -10.74
CA GLY A 20 -3.49 13.42 -10.62
C GLY A 20 -2.31 14.35 -10.89
N ASP A 21 -1.19 13.81 -11.39
CA ASP A 21 -0.10 14.63 -11.92
C ASP A 21 -0.52 15.27 -13.25
N LEU A 22 -0.52 16.60 -13.29
CA LEU A 22 -0.90 17.39 -14.48
C LEU A 22 0.27 18.22 -15.00
N SER A 23 1.50 17.94 -14.55
CA SER A 23 2.70 18.68 -14.97
C SER A 23 2.96 18.61 -16.48
N ASP A 24 2.55 17.52 -17.14
CA ASP A 24 2.60 17.36 -18.59
C ASP A 24 1.64 18.30 -19.35
N ILE A 25 0.60 18.81 -18.68
CA ILE A 25 -0.43 19.69 -19.27
C ILE A 25 -0.19 21.14 -18.86
N TYR A 26 0.16 21.38 -17.59
CA TYR A 26 0.36 22.71 -17.02
C TYR A 26 1.73 22.78 -16.35
N SER A 27 2.62 23.63 -16.88
CA SER A 27 3.97 23.87 -16.34
C SER A 27 3.98 24.36 -14.89
N ASP A 28 2.89 25.00 -14.47
CA ASP A 28 2.76 25.65 -13.16
C ASP A 28 2.12 24.70 -12.12
N CYS A 29 1.75 23.48 -12.53
CA CYS A 29 1.15 22.50 -11.63
C CYS A 29 2.23 21.89 -10.73
N GLN A 30 2.28 22.36 -9.49
CA GLN A 30 3.14 21.79 -8.47
C GLN A 30 2.51 20.51 -7.92
N ARG A 31 3.27 19.40 -7.97
CA ARG A 31 2.88 18.14 -7.34
C ARG A 31 2.58 18.38 -5.85
N MET A 32 1.47 17.85 -5.35
CA MET A 32 1.12 17.97 -3.94
C MET A 32 2.21 17.32 -3.09
N ALA A 33 2.75 18.07 -2.14
CA ALA A 33 3.69 17.54 -1.16
C ALA A 33 2.91 16.67 -0.17
N PHE A 34 3.07 15.36 -0.27
CA PHE A 34 2.53 14.47 0.75
C PHE A 34 3.36 14.63 2.02
N PRO A 35 2.71 14.81 3.18
CA PRO A 35 3.45 14.96 4.43
C PRO A 35 4.30 13.71 4.67
N LEU A 36 5.53 13.88 5.17
CA LEU A 36 6.33 12.75 5.64
C LEU A 36 5.62 12.12 6.84
N ILE A 37 4.88 11.04 6.59
CA ILE A 37 4.29 10.21 7.63
C ILE A 37 5.40 9.27 8.13
N PRO A 38 5.59 9.12 9.45
CA PRO A 38 6.55 8.15 9.97
C PRO A 38 6.22 6.74 9.44
N PRO A 39 7.24 5.87 9.23
CA PRO A 39 7.01 4.53 8.70
C PRO A 39 6.00 3.76 9.53
N TRP A 40 5.05 3.09 8.87
CA TRP A 40 4.09 2.23 9.56
C TRP A 40 4.74 0.90 9.93
N GLU A 41 4.92 0.67 11.22
CA GLU A 41 5.55 -0.53 11.78
C GLU A 41 4.54 -1.60 12.22
N PHE A 42 3.33 -1.60 11.66
CA PHE A 42 2.34 -2.64 11.94
C PHE A 42 2.24 -3.65 10.80
N ALA A 43 1.79 -4.84 11.18
CA ALA A 43 1.58 -5.97 10.30
C ALA A 43 0.17 -6.52 10.48
N MET A 44 -0.40 -7.06 9.41
CA MET A 44 -1.69 -7.75 9.44
C MET A 44 -1.50 -9.25 9.25
N ASP A 45 -2.12 -10.04 10.12
CA ASP A 45 -2.28 -11.48 9.94
C ASP A 45 -3.62 -11.76 9.26
N VAL A 46 -3.56 -12.17 7.99
CA VAL A 46 -4.73 -12.52 7.17
C VAL A 46 -4.93 -14.03 7.07
N SER A 47 -4.16 -14.84 7.80
CA SER A 47 -4.18 -16.31 7.69
C SER A 47 -5.49 -16.94 8.20
N ARG A 48 -6.10 -16.34 9.23
CA ARG A 48 -7.31 -16.84 9.90
C ARG A 48 -8.56 -16.02 9.62
N LEU A 49 -8.46 -14.70 9.68
CA LEU A 49 -9.57 -13.77 9.48
C LEU A 49 -9.18 -12.77 8.41
N ARG A 50 -10.04 -12.62 7.39
CA ARG A 50 -9.80 -11.75 6.23
C ARG A 50 -11.09 -11.45 5.50
N ASN A 51 -11.09 -10.39 4.70
CA ASN A 51 -12.16 -10.05 3.77
C ASN A 51 -11.77 -10.43 2.33
N VAL A 52 -12.63 -10.06 1.37
CA VAL A 52 -12.43 -10.31 -0.07
C VAL A 52 -11.14 -9.70 -0.62
N ALA A 53 -10.69 -8.56 -0.09
CA ALA A 53 -9.50 -7.87 -0.58
C ALA A 53 -8.22 -8.70 -0.38
N CYS A 54 -8.19 -9.62 0.59
CA CYS A 54 -7.03 -10.47 0.83
C CYS A 54 -6.84 -11.58 -0.22
N TYR A 55 -7.75 -11.70 -1.18
CA TYR A 55 -7.68 -12.67 -2.28
C TYR A 55 -7.22 -12.03 -3.60
N THR A 56 -6.92 -10.73 -3.62
CA THR A 56 -6.35 -10.07 -4.79
C THR A 56 -4.95 -10.61 -5.07
N SER A 57 -4.62 -10.86 -6.33
CA SER A 57 -3.32 -11.36 -6.73
C SER A 57 -2.26 -10.25 -6.77
N HIS A 58 -0.99 -10.67 -6.69
CA HIS A 58 0.14 -9.78 -6.94
C HIS A 58 0.35 -9.56 -8.44
N SER A 59 0.59 -8.32 -8.83
CA SER A 59 1.06 -7.94 -10.17
C SER A 59 2.04 -6.79 -10.06
N THR A 60 3.11 -6.80 -10.88
CA THR A 60 4.01 -5.65 -11.07
C THR A 60 3.40 -4.56 -11.95
N CYS A 61 2.25 -4.83 -12.56
CA CYS A 61 1.42 -3.88 -13.28
C CYS A 61 -0.01 -3.93 -12.72
N PRO A 62 -0.23 -3.49 -11.46
CA PRO A 62 -1.52 -3.56 -10.80
C PRO A 62 -2.51 -2.54 -11.36
N ASN A 63 -3.80 -2.80 -11.17
CA ASN A 63 -4.90 -1.91 -11.54
C ASN A 63 -5.67 -1.37 -10.32
N ALA A 64 -5.24 -1.74 -9.10
CA ALA A 64 -5.70 -1.14 -7.86
C ALA A 64 -4.51 -0.75 -6.96
N LEU A 65 -4.75 0.21 -6.07
CA LEU A 65 -3.80 0.66 -5.05
C LEU A 65 -4.39 0.52 -3.65
N VAL A 66 -3.50 0.53 -2.65
CA VAL A 66 -3.85 0.59 -1.23
C VAL A 66 -3.64 2.02 -0.73
N GLN A 67 -4.64 2.57 -0.06
CA GLN A 67 -4.56 3.86 0.63
C GLN A 67 -4.89 3.69 2.12
N PRO A 68 -4.04 4.21 3.03
CA PRO A 68 -4.37 4.29 4.44
C PRO A 68 -5.43 5.36 4.68
N PHE A 69 -6.43 5.04 5.48
CA PHE A 69 -7.57 5.90 5.77
C PHE A 69 -7.93 5.86 7.26
N LEU A 70 -8.31 7.01 7.81
CA LEU A 70 -8.79 7.15 9.19
C LEU A 70 -10.22 7.66 9.15
N HIS A 71 -11.14 6.98 9.84
CA HIS A 71 -12.56 7.38 9.85
C HIS A 71 -13.24 7.18 11.19
N ASP A 72 -12.92 6.11 11.90
CA ASP A 72 -13.47 5.72 13.20
C ASP A 72 -12.56 6.10 14.37
N HIS A 73 -11.26 6.31 14.12
CA HIS A 73 -10.28 6.76 15.10
C HIS A 73 -9.19 7.63 14.48
N ASN A 74 -8.46 8.38 15.31
CA ASN A 74 -7.36 9.26 14.88
C ASN A 74 -5.96 8.68 15.13
N ASN A 75 -5.85 7.36 15.32
CA ASN A 75 -4.55 6.72 15.53
C ASN A 75 -3.81 6.52 14.20
N LEU A 76 -2.84 7.39 13.92
CA LEU A 76 -2.00 7.36 12.72
C LEU A 76 -1.15 6.08 12.58
N SER A 77 -0.90 5.37 13.67
CA SER A 77 -0.12 4.13 13.67
C SER A 77 -0.91 2.91 13.18
N PHE A 78 -2.25 2.98 13.18
CA PHE A 78 -3.12 1.85 12.81
C PHE A 78 -4.24 2.28 11.85
N PRO A 79 -3.93 2.86 10.68
CA PRO A 79 -4.96 3.23 9.72
C PRO A 79 -5.69 2.02 9.15
N HIS A 80 -6.93 2.23 8.70
CA HIS A 80 -7.61 1.27 7.84
C HIS A 80 -6.98 1.26 6.46
N LEU A 81 -6.94 0.09 5.82
CA LEU A 81 -6.45 -0.05 4.46
C LEU A 81 -7.61 -0.18 3.49
N MET A 82 -7.71 0.78 2.57
CA MET A 82 -8.74 0.82 1.55
C MET A 82 -8.16 0.60 0.16
N LEU A 83 -8.92 -0.10 -0.69
CA LEU A 83 -8.55 -0.36 -2.08
C LEU A 83 -9.22 0.65 -3.01
N PHE A 84 -8.43 1.22 -3.93
CA PHE A 84 -8.93 2.14 -4.96
C PHE A 84 -8.49 1.66 -6.34
N ALA A 85 -9.38 1.80 -7.33
CA ALA A 85 -9.04 1.51 -8.72
C ALA A 85 -8.11 2.59 -9.29
N MET A 86 -7.07 2.15 -10.00
CA MET A 86 -6.10 3.00 -10.70
C MET A 86 -6.36 3.05 -12.20
N GLU A 87 -7.53 2.64 -12.65
CA GLU A 87 -7.98 2.73 -14.04
C GLU A 87 -9.46 2.38 -14.11
N ASN A 88 -10.07 2.56 -15.28
CA ASN A 88 -11.40 2.05 -15.56
C ASN A 88 -11.31 0.53 -15.79
N ILE A 89 -11.65 -0.26 -14.76
CA ILE A 89 -11.58 -1.72 -14.82
C ILE A 89 -12.88 -2.27 -15.44
N PRO A 90 -12.82 -2.94 -16.61
CA PRO A 90 -13.99 -3.57 -17.19
C PRO A 90 -14.49 -4.74 -16.33
N PRO A 91 -15.78 -5.11 -16.42
CA PRO A 91 -16.31 -6.28 -15.72
C PRO A 91 -15.51 -7.55 -16.06
N LEU A 92 -15.39 -8.45 -15.07
CA LEU A 92 -14.67 -9.72 -15.18
C LEU A 92 -13.14 -9.62 -15.33
N ARG A 93 -12.57 -8.41 -15.38
CA ARG A 93 -11.11 -8.24 -15.27
C ARG A 93 -10.69 -8.42 -13.81
N GLU A 94 -9.63 -9.19 -13.62
CA GLU A 94 -9.04 -9.42 -12.30
C GLU A 94 -8.54 -8.10 -11.68
N ILE A 95 -8.74 -7.96 -10.38
CA ILE A 95 -8.18 -6.86 -9.58
C ILE A 95 -6.86 -7.34 -8.98
N CYS A 96 -5.79 -6.60 -9.25
CA CYS A 96 -4.44 -6.95 -8.81
C CYS A 96 -3.80 -5.79 -8.05
N LEU A 97 -2.98 -6.13 -7.06
CA LEU A 97 -2.20 -5.20 -6.24
C LEU A 97 -0.71 -5.44 -6.43
N ASP A 98 0.08 -4.39 -6.26
CA ASP A 98 1.51 -4.54 -6.07
C ASP A 98 1.83 -4.66 -4.58
N TYR A 99 1.93 -5.90 -4.10
CA TYR A 99 2.39 -6.23 -2.74
C TYR A 99 3.85 -5.82 -2.45
N GLY A 100 4.55 -5.23 -3.44
CA GLY A 100 5.95 -4.87 -3.37
C GLY A 100 6.87 -6.07 -3.46
N VAL A 101 8.16 -5.77 -3.49
CA VAL A 101 9.19 -6.78 -3.32
C VAL A 101 9.28 -7.06 -1.83
N ALA A 102 9.09 -8.32 -1.42
CA ALA A 102 9.61 -8.75 -0.13
C ALA A 102 11.12 -8.57 -0.20
N ASP A 103 11.64 -7.53 0.46
CA ASP A 103 13.07 -7.32 0.58
C ASP A 103 13.66 -8.63 1.13
N LYS A 104 14.22 -9.46 0.23
CA LYS A 104 15.24 -10.39 0.64
C LYS A 104 16.38 -9.47 1.06
N TRP A 105 16.92 -9.65 2.26
CA TRP A 105 17.90 -8.80 2.98
C TRP A 105 17.21 -7.68 3.81
N THR A 106 17.26 -7.61 5.14
CA THR A 106 18.31 -7.99 6.09
C THR A 106 17.73 -8.37 7.48
N GLY A 107 17.90 -9.64 7.86
CA GLY A 107 17.90 -10.05 9.27
C GLY A 107 19.16 -9.58 9.99
N LYS A 108 19.38 -8.27 10.07
CA LYS A 108 20.27 -7.66 11.07
C LYS A 108 19.51 -6.53 11.73
N LEU A 109 18.80 -6.89 12.79
CA LEU A 109 18.51 -5.94 13.86
C LEU A 109 19.83 -5.24 14.23
N PRO A 110 19.90 -3.90 14.32
CA PRO A 110 21.03 -3.28 14.96
C PRO A 110 21.01 -3.76 16.40
N ILE A 111 22.06 -4.49 16.75
CA ILE A 111 22.37 -4.85 18.12
C ILE A 111 22.63 -3.52 18.81
N TRP A 112 21.67 -3.02 19.58
CA TRP A 112 21.92 -1.91 20.48
C TRP A 112 22.78 -2.47 21.60
N ASN A 113 24.03 -2.00 21.66
CA ASN A 113 24.99 -2.26 22.71
C ASN A 113 24.63 -1.48 23.98
#